data_AF-A0A8T3QRU5-F1
#
_entry.id   AF-A0A8T3QRU5-F1
#
_cell.length_a   1.000
_cell.length_b   1.000
_cell.length_c   1.000
_cell.angle_alpha   90.00
_cell.angle_beta   90.00
_cell.angle_gamma   90.00
#
_symmetry.space_group_name_H-M   'P 1'
#
loop_
_entity.id
_entity.type
_entity.pdbx_description
1 polymer ?
#
loop_
_entity_poly.entity_id
_entity_poly.type
_entity_poly.pdbx_seq_one_letter_code
_entity_poly.pdbx_strand_id
1 'polypeptide(L)'
;MRRLISAFSVAALLVGGAFGGTAAAKSFPGVIALPGATSAEGIATGIGSSFFAGDLLQGDIYRGDLRSGSASLFVDAPGGRMAFGMKVDVPHNLLFVAGGFTGQAYVYDARTGADVAVLGLANPALGTLINDVV
;
A
#
# COMPACT_ATOMS: atom_id res chain seq x y z
N MET A 1 -34.56 72.76 16.82
CA MET A 1 -34.60 71.69 15.80
C MET A 1 -34.41 70.36 16.50
N ARG A 2 -35.39 69.44 16.39
CA ARG A 2 -35.41 68.10 17.02
C ARG A 2 -34.64 67.10 16.16
N ARG A 3 -33.71 66.33 16.74
CA ARG A 3 -33.24 65.01 16.28
C ARG A 3 -32.82 64.23 17.54
N LEU A 4 -33.71 63.51 18.24
CA LEU A 4 -34.14 62.12 18.03
C LEU A 4 -33.00 61.07 17.95
N ILE A 5 -32.79 60.40 19.08
CA ILE A 5 -32.68 58.94 19.33
C ILE A 5 -31.77 58.12 18.41
N SER A 6 -30.77 57.44 19.00
CA SER A 6 -30.78 55.96 19.12
C SER A 6 -29.54 55.45 19.82
N ALA A 7 -29.73 54.98 21.06
CA ALA A 7 -28.84 54.01 21.68
C ALA A 7 -29.10 52.65 21.01
N PHE A 8 -28.11 52.12 20.30
CA PHE A 8 -28.11 50.73 19.89
C PHE A 8 -26.97 50.04 20.64
N SER A 9 -27.32 49.44 21.78
CA SER A 9 -26.48 48.49 22.48
C SER A 9 -26.39 47.24 21.61
N VAL A 10 -25.26 47.03 20.93
CA VAL A 10 -24.94 45.72 20.35
C VAL A 10 -24.29 44.91 21.45
N ALA A 11 -25.09 44.03 22.06
CA ALA A 11 -24.61 43.00 22.97
C ALA A 11 -23.61 42.11 22.24
N ALA A 12 -22.41 41.99 22.80
CA ALA A 12 -21.38 41.07 22.34
C ALA A 12 -21.85 39.63 22.53
N LEU A 13 -22.02 38.89 21.43
CA LEU A 13 -22.21 37.44 21.47
C LEU A 13 -20.85 36.77 21.24
N LEU A 14 -20.10 36.57 22.32
CA LEU A 14 -18.96 35.65 22.36
C LEU A 14 -19.50 34.22 22.29
N VAL A 15 -19.72 33.70 21.08
CA VAL A 15 -19.93 32.26 20.88
C VAL A 15 -18.56 31.58 20.83
N GLY A 16 -17.93 31.49 21.99
CA GLY A 16 -16.86 30.54 22.26
C GLY A 16 -17.48 29.18 22.53
N GLY A 17 -17.70 28.38 21.47
CA GLY A 17 -18.31 27.05 21.55
C GLY A 17 -17.37 25.99 20.98
N ALA A 18 -16.54 25.43 21.87
CA ALA A 18 -15.78 24.18 21.78
C ALA A 18 -15.79 23.39 20.45
N PHE A 19 -14.79 23.63 19.59
CA PHE A 19 -14.29 22.60 18.65
C PHE A 19 -12.96 22.07 19.19
N GLY A 20 -13.04 21.32 20.29
CA GLY A 20 -11.90 20.71 20.95
C GLY A 20 -12.09 19.22 21.18
N GLY A 21 -12.68 18.52 20.21
CA GLY A 21 -12.58 17.06 20.20
C GLY A 21 -11.13 16.70 19.90
N THR A 22 -10.42 16.08 20.84
CA THR A 22 -9.14 15.44 20.53
C THR A 22 -9.42 14.38 19.46
N ALA A 23 -8.91 14.56 18.25
CA ALA A 23 -8.98 13.53 17.22
C ALA A 23 -8.25 12.29 17.74
N ALA A 24 -9.01 11.29 18.19
CA ALA A 24 -8.44 10.01 18.57
C ALA A 24 -7.93 9.32 17.29
N ALA A 25 -6.63 9.09 17.21
CA ALA A 25 -6.06 8.31 16.11
C ALA A 25 -6.66 6.91 16.15
N LYS A 26 -7.29 6.49 15.04
CA LYS A 26 -7.76 5.11 14.89
C LYS A 26 -6.55 4.19 14.99
N SER A 27 -6.64 3.14 15.81
CA SER A 27 -5.63 2.09 15.85
C SER A 27 -5.52 1.44 14.48
N PHE A 28 -4.31 1.02 14.12
CA PHE A 28 -4.12 0.21 12.92
C PHE A 28 -4.85 -1.13 13.05
N PRO A 29 -5.30 -1.70 11.92
CA PRO A 29 -5.85 -3.04 11.90
C PRO A 29 -4.81 -4.06 12.38
N GLY A 30 -5.22 -5.02 13.21
CA GLY A 30 -4.37 -6.14 13.60
C GLY A 30 -4.22 -7.21 12.53
N VAL A 31 -5.11 -7.22 11.52
CA VAL A 31 -5.12 -8.17 10.41
C VAL A 31 -5.57 -7.43 9.15
N ILE A 32 -4.88 -7.69 8.03
CA ILE A 32 -5.26 -7.23 6.69
C ILE A 32 -5.46 -8.48 5.83
N ALA A 33 -6.68 -8.71 5.37
CA ALA A 33 -6.98 -9.83 4.48
C ALA A 33 -6.59 -9.46 3.04
N LEU A 34 -6.03 -10.41 2.29
CA LEU A 34 -5.79 -10.31 0.84
C LEU A 34 -6.93 -11.04 0.12
N PRO A 35 -7.94 -10.34 -0.42
CA PRO A 35 -9.13 -11.01 -0.93
C PRO A 35 -8.82 -11.91 -2.13
N GLY A 36 -9.14 -13.19 -2.02
CA GLY A 36 -8.90 -14.18 -3.08
C GLY A 36 -7.52 -14.85 -3.04
N ALA A 37 -6.56 -14.32 -2.26
CA ALA A 37 -5.25 -14.93 -2.15
C ALA A 37 -5.36 -16.27 -1.41
N THR A 38 -4.60 -17.27 -1.85
CA THR A 38 -4.62 -18.61 -1.24
C THR A 38 -3.28 -19.03 -0.64
N SER A 39 -2.21 -18.31 -0.96
CA SER A 39 -0.85 -18.59 -0.50
C SER A 39 -0.08 -17.30 -0.22
N ALA A 40 -0.56 -16.52 0.76
CA ALA A 40 0.07 -15.25 1.11
C ALA A 40 1.56 -15.43 1.47
N GLU A 41 2.42 -14.74 0.74
CA GLU A 41 3.87 -14.69 0.97
C GLU A 41 4.39 -13.32 0.55
N GLY A 42 5.42 -12.84 1.28
CA GLY A 42 6.17 -11.66 0.86
C GLY A 42 5.38 -10.39 1.15
N ILE A 43 6.04 -9.41 1.74
CA ILE A 43 5.43 -8.12 2.01
C ILE A 43 6.51 -7.04 1.96
N ALA A 44 6.19 -5.94 1.30
CA ALA A 44 7.05 -4.76 1.28
C ALA A 44 6.23 -3.51 1.57
N THR A 45 6.81 -2.59 2.33
CA THR A 45 6.27 -1.24 2.47
C THR A 45 6.60 -0.42 1.23
N GLY A 46 5.61 0.34 0.77
CA GLY A 46 5.75 1.30 -0.31
C GLY A 46 5.86 2.73 0.22
N ILE A 47 5.47 3.69 -0.62
CA ILE A 47 5.40 5.09 -0.22
C ILE A 47 4.27 5.31 0.79
N GLY A 48 4.54 6.10 1.84
CA GLY A 48 3.55 6.44 2.86
C GLY A 48 3.08 5.21 3.65
N SER A 49 1.77 4.99 3.70
CA SER A 49 1.15 3.81 4.33
C SER A 49 0.87 2.67 3.35
N SER A 50 1.28 2.80 2.09
CA SER A 50 1.06 1.72 1.13
C SER A 50 1.92 0.50 1.44
N PHE A 51 1.41 -0.68 1.11
CA PHE A 51 2.17 -1.91 1.13
C PHE A 51 1.84 -2.75 -0.10
N PHE A 52 2.71 -3.71 -0.39
CA PHE A 52 2.53 -4.75 -1.39
C PHE A 52 2.67 -6.11 -0.73
N ALA A 53 1.91 -7.10 -1.18
CA ALA A 53 2.02 -8.48 -0.71
C ALA A 53 1.75 -9.47 -1.86
N GLY A 54 2.33 -10.67 -1.79
CA GLY A 54 2.22 -11.67 -2.85
C GLY A 54 1.19 -12.77 -2.54
N ASP A 55 0.59 -13.32 -3.59
CA ASP A 55 0.09 -14.69 -3.58
C ASP A 55 1.14 -15.60 -4.23
N LEU A 56 1.82 -16.40 -3.43
CA LEU A 56 3.03 -17.15 -3.79
C LEU A 56 2.87 -17.98 -5.06
N LEU A 57 1.81 -18.81 -5.10
CA LEU A 57 1.62 -19.82 -6.13
C LEU A 57 1.04 -19.24 -7.43
N GLN A 58 0.21 -18.20 -7.31
CA GLN A 58 -0.40 -17.49 -8.43
C GLN A 58 0.56 -16.45 -9.03
N GLY A 59 1.47 -15.91 -8.21
CA GLY A 59 2.37 -14.82 -8.56
C GLY A 59 1.71 -13.43 -8.47
N ASP A 60 0.44 -13.37 -8.09
CA ASP A 60 -0.32 -12.14 -7.98
C ASP A 60 0.24 -11.21 -6.92
N ILE A 61 0.13 -9.91 -7.18
CA ILE A 61 0.54 -8.88 -6.22
C ILE A 61 -0.70 -8.11 -5.78
N TYR A 62 -0.83 -7.96 -4.47
CA TYR A 62 -1.80 -7.11 -3.83
C TYR A 62 -1.16 -5.79 -3.45
N ARG A 63 -1.93 -4.71 -3.52
CA ARG A 63 -1.55 -3.41 -2.98
C ARG A 63 -2.59 -2.97 -1.96
N GLY A 64 -2.13 -2.38 -0.86
CA GLY A 64 -3.01 -1.96 0.19
C GLY A 64 -2.50 -0.77 0.98
N ASP A 65 -3.20 -0.46 2.06
CA ASP A 65 -2.90 0.62 3.00
C ASP A 65 -2.90 0.10 4.44
N LEU A 66 -1.78 0.28 5.13
CA LEU A 66 -1.56 -0.21 6.50
C LEU A 66 -2.42 0.51 7.54
N ARG A 67 -2.95 1.72 7.25
CA ARG A 67 -3.78 2.49 8.19
C ARG A 67 -5.23 2.09 8.11
N SER A 68 -5.76 1.95 6.90
CA SER A 68 -7.15 1.57 6.66
C SER A 68 -7.37 0.05 6.74
N GLY A 69 -6.34 -0.73 6.44
CA GLY A 69 -6.43 -2.19 6.29
C GLY A 69 -7.05 -2.65 4.98
N SER A 70 -7.18 -1.76 3.99
CA SER A 70 -7.63 -2.15 2.65
C SER A 70 -6.50 -2.84 1.89
N ALA A 71 -6.84 -3.89 1.16
CA ALA A 71 -5.97 -4.51 0.17
C ALA A 71 -6.82 -4.96 -1.03
N SER A 72 -6.27 -4.84 -2.22
CA SER A 72 -6.89 -5.32 -3.45
C SER A 72 -5.83 -5.88 -4.39
N LEU A 73 -6.25 -6.77 -5.29
CA LEU A 73 -5.41 -7.22 -6.38
C LEU A 73 -4.87 -6.00 -7.14
N PHE A 74 -3.57 -6.00 -7.39
CA PHE A 74 -2.85 -4.92 -8.03
C PHE A 74 -2.17 -5.39 -9.32
N VAL A 75 -1.55 -6.57 -9.30
CA VAL A 75 -1.05 -7.26 -10.48
C VAL A 75 -1.70 -8.64 -10.52
N ASP A 76 -2.45 -8.89 -11.59
CA ASP A 76 -2.87 -10.23 -12.02
C ASP A 76 -1.73 -10.80 -12.87
N ALA A 77 -0.95 -11.70 -12.28
CA ALA A 77 0.30 -12.13 -12.87
C ALA A 77 0.06 -13.13 -14.00
N PRO A 78 0.86 -13.08 -15.09
CA PRO A 78 0.82 -14.13 -16.11
C PRO A 78 1.11 -15.50 -15.48
N GLY A 79 0.40 -16.53 -15.95
CA GLY A 79 0.55 -17.89 -15.47
C GLY A 79 2.01 -18.39 -15.50
N GLY A 80 2.41 -19.09 -14.44
CA GLY A 80 3.76 -19.63 -14.27
C GLY A 80 4.72 -18.69 -13.52
N ARG A 81 4.30 -17.46 -13.17
CA ARG A 81 5.02 -16.65 -12.19
C ARG A 81 4.75 -17.15 -10.77
N MET A 82 5.65 -16.79 -9.87
CA MET A 82 5.52 -16.96 -8.42
C MET A 82 5.95 -15.65 -7.75
N ALA A 83 5.40 -15.35 -6.58
CA ALA A 83 5.77 -14.16 -5.81
C ALA A 83 6.32 -14.58 -4.45
N PHE A 84 7.65 -14.68 -4.38
CA PHE A 84 8.38 -14.83 -3.12
C PHE A 84 8.68 -13.43 -2.52
N GLY A 85 9.70 -13.32 -1.68
CA GLY A 85 10.14 -12.07 -1.07
C GLY A 85 10.28 -10.92 -2.06
N MET A 86 9.98 -9.71 -1.59
CA MET A 86 9.82 -8.53 -2.42
C MET A 86 10.31 -7.27 -1.72
N LYS A 87 10.68 -6.27 -2.50
CA LYS A 87 11.12 -4.96 -1.99
C LYS A 87 10.75 -3.84 -2.93
N VAL A 88 10.34 -2.71 -2.35
CA VAL A 88 10.05 -1.49 -3.11
C VAL A 88 11.27 -0.58 -3.08
N ASP A 89 11.70 -0.16 -4.25
CA ASP A 89 12.59 0.98 -4.46
C ASP A 89 11.75 2.24 -4.61
N VAL A 90 11.49 2.89 -3.47
CA VAL A 90 10.60 4.06 -3.39
C VAL A 90 11.08 5.24 -4.26
N PRO A 91 12.39 5.61 -4.28
CA PRO A 91 12.89 6.67 -5.16
C PRO A 91 12.55 6.49 -6.64
N HIS A 92 12.54 5.25 -7.14
CA HIS A 92 12.32 4.96 -8.56
C HIS A 92 10.93 4.40 -8.87
N ASN A 93 10.08 4.20 -7.86
CA ASN A 93 8.77 3.55 -7.98
C ASN A 93 8.85 2.15 -8.62
N LEU A 94 9.83 1.35 -8.23
CA LEU A 94 9.96 -0.03 -8.69
C LEU A 94 9.65 -1.01 -7.55
N LEU A 95 8.89 -2.06 -7.86
CA LEU A 95 8.68 -3.21 -6.99
C LEU A 95 9.44 -4.39 -7.58
N PHE A 96 10.42 -4.89 -6.83
CA PHE A 96 11.17 -6.09 -7.16
C PHE A 96 10.55 -7.28 -6.44
N VAL A 97 10.34 -8.39 -7.16
CA VAL A 97 9.73 -9.62 -6.64
C VAL A 97 10.60 -10.81 -7.02
N ALA A 98 10.99 -11.61 -6.03
CA ALA A 98 11.68 -12.86 -6.25
C ALA A 98 10.72 -13.89 -6.88
N GLY A 99 11.14 -14.54 -7.97
CA GLY A 99 10.33 -15.52 -8.68
C GLY A 99 10.50 -16.96 -8.18
N GLY A 100 11.15 -17.17 -7.03
CA GLY A 100 11.24 -18.48 -6.41
C GLY A 100 11.97 -19.51 -7.27
N PHE A 101 11.29 -20.65 -7.48
CA PHE A 101 11.78 -21.79 -8.25
C PHE A 101 11.81 -21.55 -9.76
N THR A 102 11.27 -20.44 -10.25
CA THR A 102 11.31 -20.12 -11.69
C THR A 102 12.71 -19.75 -12.18
N GLY A 103 13.63 -19.44 -11.27
CA GLY A 103 14.94 -18.89 -11.61
C GLY A 103 14.90 -17.43 -12.08
N GLN A 104 13.73 -16.78 -11.98
CA GLN A 104 13.52 -15.41 -12.40
C GLN A 104 13.29 -14.45 -11.21
N ALA A 105 13.40 -13.16 -11.48
CA ALA A 105 12.81 -12.08 -10.68
C ALA A 105 12.00 -11.16 -11.58
N TYR A 106 10.97 -10.53 -11.02
CA TYR A 106 10.07 -9.63 -11.74
C TYR A 106 10.19 -8.22 -11.19
N VAL A 107 10.13 -7.24 -12.08
CA VAL A 107 10.16 -5.83 -11.72
C VAL A 107 8.88 -5.19 -12.25
N TYR A 108 8.12 -4.56 -11.37
CA TYR A 108 6.90 -3.84 -11.70
C TYR A 108 7.05 -2.36 -11.38
N ASP A 109 6.34 -1.50 -12.11
CA ASP A 109 6.11 -0.11 -11.70
C ASP A 109 5.17 -0.13 -10.48
N ALA A 110 5.65 0.30 -9.32
CA ALA A 110 4.93 0.23 -8.05
C ALA A 110 3.69 1.15 -7.99
N ARG A 111 3.53 2.06 -8.96
CA ARG A 111 2.37 2.96 -9.04
C ARG A 111 1.27 2.38 -9.92
N THR A 112 1.64 1.71 -11.01
CA THR A 112 0.71 1.27 -12.06
C THR A 112 0.54 -0.24 -12.14
N GLY A 113 1.48 -1.02 -11.60
CA GLY A 113 1.51 -2.48 -11.68
C GLY A 113 2.05 -3.00 -13.01
N ALA A 114 2.47 -2.12 -13.92
CA ALA A 114 2.98 -2.51 -15.22
C ALA A 114 4.31 -3.28 -15.09
N ASP A 115 4.50 -4.30 -15.92
CA ASP A 115 5.78 -4.98 -16.07
C ASP A 115 6.85 -4.00 -16.56
N VAL A 116 7.97 -3.97 -15.85
CA VAL A 116 9.17 -3.20 -16.21
C VAL A 116 10.25 -4.14 -16.73
N ALA A 117 10.47 -5.28 -16.05
CA ALA A 117 11.47 -6.26 -16.47
C ALA A 117 11.19 -7.66 -15.91
N VAL A 118 11.72 -8.66 -16.62
CA VAL A 118 11.87 -10.04 -16.15
C VAL A 118 13.36 -10.39 -16.20
N LEU A 119 13.92 -10.77 -15.06
CA LEU A 119 15.35 -11.02 -14.90
C LEU A 119 15.59 -12.51 -14.69
N GLY A 120 16.37 -13.14 -15.56
CA GLY A 120 16.87 -14.49 -15.31
C GLY A 120 18.07 -14.45 -14.38
N LEU A 121 17.93 -14.95 -13.15
CA LEU A 121 18.97 -14.89 -12.13
C LEU A 121 19.59 -16.26 -11.82
N ALA A 122 18.86 -17.34 -12.08
CA ALA A 122 19.33 -18.69 -11.84
C ALA A 122 18.76 -19.68 -12.87
N ASN A 123 19.45 -20.81 -13.07
CA ASN A 123 18.93 -21.90 -13.87
C ASN A 123 18.02 -22.79 -13.02
N PRO A 124 16.70 -22.79 -13.24
CA PRO A 124 15.76 -23.56 -12.42
C PRO A 124 15.99 -25.07 -12.52
N ALA A 125 16.60 -25.57 -13.61
CA ALA A 125 16.93 -26.99 -13.77
C ALA A 125 17.97 -27.50 -12.76
N LEU A 126 18.67 -26.60 -12.07
CA LEU A 126 19.64 -26.95 -11.03
C LEU A 126 19.02 -26.98 -9.62
N GLY A 127 17.70 -26.84 -9.49
CA GLY A 127 17.01 -26.85 -8.19
C GLY A 127 17.26 -25.60 -7.35
N THR A 128 17.48 -24.46 -7.99
CA THR A 128 17.74 -23.18 -7.31
C THR A 128 16.46 -22.52 -6.82
N LEU A 129 16.57 -21.79 -5.71
CA LEU A 129 15.49 -20.96 -5.16
C LEU A 129 15.98 -19.51 -5.00
N ILE A 130 15.27 -18.57 -5.61
CA ILE A 130 15.43 -17.14 -5.35
C ILE A 130 14.40 -16.76 -4.30
N ASN A 131 14.85 -16.60 -3.04
CA ASN A 131 13.93 -16.49 -1.91
C ASN A 131 13.49 -15.06 -1.59
N ASP A 132 14.40 -14.08 -1.62
CA ASP A 132 14.11 -12.74 -1.12
C ASP A 132 14.89 -11.64 -1.85
N VAL A 133 14.42 -10.40 -1.70
CA VAL A 133 15.05 -9.17 -2.22
C VAL A 133 15.48 -8.31 -1.03
N VAL A 134 16.77 -7.97 -0.95
CA VAL A 134 17.39 -7.30 0.22
C VAL A 134 17.71 -5.82 0.06
#